data_AF-A0A540NDX0-F1
#
_entry.id   AF-A0A540NDX0-F1
#
_cell.length_a   1.000
_cell.length_b   1.000
_cell.length_c   1.000
_cell.angle_alpha   90.00
_cell.angle_beta   90.00
_cell.angle_gamma   90.00
#
_symmetry.space_group_name_H-M   'P 1'
#
loop_
_entity.id
_entity.type
_entity.pdbx_description
1 polymer ?
#
loop_
_entity_poly.entity_id
_entity_poly.type
_entity_poly.pdbx_seq_one_letter_code
_entity_poly.pdbx_strand_id
1 'polypeptide(L)'
;MECFHHNRRLLHTESWPPPPMARSVLQVMGADINSHTFNENPDGPPAVPAAKTPSWLCSPSGQQQLKNILLIAEAARIGAIQAVSHTIKACASALRKQGFINYFGLQQFGSGSVPTHLIGASLLRGEWKSIVSMFRDPREGENNVITEAREYYKDVNGTLRKLPRHLVSERAILQCLKKCPGNYLQALKVIPKALRMMEYQRGMWVVE
;
A
#
# COMPACT_ATOMS: atom_id res chain seq x y z
N MET A 1 -27.81 -16.25 36.43
CA MET A 1 -28.47 -15.34 35.46
C MET A 1 -28.49 -13.96 36.10
N GLU A 2 -28.50 -12.90 35.30
CA GLU A 2 -28.41 -11.47 35.66
C GLU A 2 -26.98 -10.89 35.72
N CYS A 3 -26.46 -10.50 34.56
CA CYS A 3 -25.41 -9.49 34.38
C CYS A 3 -25.42 -9.00 32.92
N PHE A 4 -26.56 -8.50 32.47
CA PHE A 4 -26.67 -7.69 31.25
C PHE A 4 -27.75 -6.69 31.59
N HIS A 5 -27.42 -5.42 31.86
CA HIS A 5 -28.32 -4.25 31.68
C HIS A 5 -27.72 -2.89 32.12
N HIS A 6 -26.39 -2.67 32.04
CA HIS A 6 -25.88 -1.33 32.40
C HIS A 6 -24.65 -0.83 31.67
N ASN A 7 -24.70 -0.72 30.34
CA ASN A 7 -23.94 0.34 29.65
C ASN A 7 -24.40 0.60 28.21
N ARG A 8 -25.63 1.10 28.05
CA ARG A 8 -26.12 1.68 26.77
C ARG A 8 -26.43 3.17 26.97
N ARG A 9 -25.47 3.95 27.50
CA ARG A 9 -25.70 5.37 27.76
C ARG A 9 -24.43 6.24 27.76
N LEU A 10 -23.51 6.06 26.81
CA LEU A 10 -22.39 6.99 26.60
C LEU A 10 -22.01 7.25 25.13
N LEU A 11 -22.93 7.10 24.17
CA LEU A 11 -22.66 7.41 22.75
C LEU A 11 -23.74 8.26 22.06
N HIS A 12 -24.62 8.93 22.81
CA HIS A 12 -25.70 9.75 22.25
C HIS A 12 -25.44 11.25 22.39
N THR A 13 -24.28 11.78 21.98
CA THR A 13 -24.12 13.23 21.70
C THR A 13 -22.93 13.52 20.78
N GLU A 14 -22.72 12.79 19.68
CA GLU A 14 -21.92 13.32 18.57
C GLU A 14 -22.54 12.85 17.25
N SER A 15 -23.44 13.66 16.71
CA SER A 15 -23.99 13.48 15.37
C SER A 15 -22.93 13.84 14.33
N TRP A 16 -22.18 12.86 13.84
CA TRP A 16 -21.32 13.03 12.67
C TRP A 16 -22.17 12.99 11.40
N PRO A 17 -21.99 13.93 10.44
CA PRO A 17 -22.76 13.93 9.20
C PRO A 17 -22.26 12.81 8.27
N PRO A 18 -23.14 12.19 7.48
CA PRO A 18 -22.75 11.12 6.56
C PRO A 18 -21.92 11.67 5.39
N PRO A 19 -20.86 10.97 4.95
CA PRO A 19 -20.10 11.35 3.77
C PRO A 19 -20.90 11.08 2.47
N PRO A 20 -20.63 11.84 1.38
CA PRO A 20 -21.34 11.67 0.12
C PRO A 20 -20.88 10.40 -0.61
N MET A 21 -21.87 9.62 -1.07
CA MET A 21 -21.71 8.42 -1.88
C MET A 21 -20.81 8.62 -3.11
N ALA A 22 -19.94 7.64 -3.41
CA ALA A 22 -19.37 7.50 -4.75
C ALA A 22 -19.08 6.04 -5.10
N ARG A 23 -19.69 5.64 -6.22
CA ARG A 23 -19.57 4.39 -6.98
C ARG A 23 -18.13 4.07 -7.40
N SER A 24 -17.84 2.76 -7.36
CA SER A 24 -17.10 1.97 -8.36
C SER A 24 -15.74 2.49 -8.85
N VAL A 25 -14.66 1.90 -8.34
CA VAL A 25 -13.34 1.87 -9.00
C VAL A 25 -12.76 0.46 -8.89
N LEU A 26 -13.16 -0.42 -9.80
CA LEU A 26 -12.63 -1.78 -9.95
C LEU A 26 -12.06 -1.99 -11.36
N GLN A 27 -11.38 -0.99 -11.93
CA GLN A 27 -10.83 -1.10 -13.27
C GLN A 27 -9.62 -0.20 -13.56
N VAL A 28 -8.61 -0.14 -12.67
CA VAL A 28 -7.31 0.49 -13.00
C VAL A 28 -6.08 -0.24 -12.42
N MET A 29 -6.17 -1.53 -12.07
CA MET A 29 -4.98 -2.28 -11.63
C MET A 29 -4.87 -3.61 -12.35
N GLY A 30 -4.40 -3.54 -13.60
CA GLY A 30 -3.76 -4.65 -14.29
C GLY A 30 -2.28 -4.31 -14.45
N ALA A 31 -1.46 -4.69 -13.47
CA ALA A 31 -0.02 -4.64 -13.56
C ALA A 31 0.52 -5.94 -12.99
N ASP A 32 0.66 -6.94 -13.87
CA ASP A 32 1.35 -8.18 -13.56
C ASP A 32 2.84 -7.92 -13.41
N ILE A 33 3.32 -8.34 -12.26
CA ILE A 33 4.70 -8.43 -11.85
C ILE A 33 5.14 -9.88 -12.13
N ASN A 34 6.33 -10.02 -12.72
CA ASN A 34 7.16 -11.22 -12.85
C ASN A 34 7.23 -11.85 -14.25
N SER A 35 8.32 -11.57 -14.96
CA SER A 35 9.13 -12.62 -15.58
C SER A 35 10.62 -12.26 -15.59
N HIS A 36 11.32 -12.92 -14.68
CA HIS A 36 12.56 -13.67 -14.90
C HIS A 36 13.78 -13.02 -15.59
N THR A 37 14.83 -12.95 -14.75
CA THR A 37 16.24 -13.25 -15.05
C THR A 37 17.00 -12.25 -15.92
N PHE A 38 17.53 -11.25 -15.22
CA PHE A 38 18.79 -10.60 -15.53
C PHE A 38 19.91 -11.66 -15.56
N ASN A 39 20.38 -12.00 -16.77
CA ASN A 39 21.59 -12.79 -16.95
C ASN A 39 22.72 -11.80 -17.28
N GLU A 40 23.61 -11.56 -16.33
CA GLU A 40 24.87 -10.85 -16.55
C GLU A 40 25.77 -11.74 -17.42
N ASN A 41 25.86 -11.42 -18.71
CA ASN A 41 26.89 -11.97 -19.57
C ASN A 41 28.19 -11.18 -19.30
N PRO A 42 29.32 -11.83 -18.93
CA PRO A 42 30.55 -11.12 -18.56
C PRO A 42 31.40 -10.68 -19.77
N ASP A 43 30.92 -10.88 -21.00
CA ASP A 43 31.58 -10.41 -22.21
C ASP A 43 30.94 -9.11 -22.70
N GLY A 44 31.71 -8.02 -22.64
CA GLY A 44 31.28 -6.70 -23.11
C GLY A 44 30.75 -6.72 -24.55
N PRO A 45 29.91 -5.74 -24.94
CA PRO A 45 29.27 -5.75 -26.24
C PRO A 45 30.33 -5.85 -27.35
N PRO A 46 30.16 -6.74 -28.35
CA PRO A 46 31.11 -6.85 -29.44
C PRO A 46 31.25 -5.50 -30.12
N ALA A 47 32.48 -5.08 -30.36
CA ALA A 47 32.78 -3.84 -31.06
C ALA A 47 32.03 -3.81 -32.40
N VAL A 48 31.02 -2.93 -32.49
CA VAL A 48 30.27 -2.71 -33.73
C VAL A 48 31.27 -2.16 -34.76
N PRO A 49 31.46 -2.79 -35.94
CA PRO A 49 32.37 -2.26 -36.95
C PRO A 49 31.87 -0.87 -37.36
N ALA A 50 32.80 0.08 -37.53
CA ALA A 50 32.49 1.45 -37.93
C ALA A 50 31.60 1.44 -39.18
N ALA A 51 30.32 1.77 -39.00
CA ALA A 51 29.35 1.81 -40.09
C ALA A 51 29.85 2.81 -41.13
N LYS A 52 30.19 2.33 -42.34
CA LYS A 52 30.54 3.21 -43.45
C LYS A 52 29.37 4.16 -43.66
N THR A 53 29.64 5.47 -43.57
CA THR A 53 28.62 6.49 -43.84
C THR A 53 28.03 6.24 -45.23
N PRO A 54 26.71 6.10 -45.35
CA PRO A 54 26.07 5.81 -46.64
C PRO A 54 26.49 6.83 -47.71
N SER A 55 26.83 6.37 -48.92
CA SER A 55 27.36 7.22 -49.99
C SER A 55 26.43 8.38 -50.38
N TRP A 56 25.13 8.23 -50.16
CA TRP A 56 24.13 9.28 -50.42
C TRP A 56 24.26 10.49 -49.46
N LEU A 57 24.84 10.32 -48.26
CA LEU A 57 25.12 11.43 -47.34
C LEU A 57 26.19 12.39 -47.86
N CYS A 58 27.06 11.94 -48.77
CA CYS A 58 28.14 12.76 -49.31
C CYS A 58 27.65 13.73 -50.41
N SER A 59 26.45 13.53 -50.94
CA SER A 59 25.85 14.45 -51.93
C SER A 59 25.22 15.68 -51.24
N PRO A 60 25.32 16.89 -51.82
CA PRO A 60 24.61 18.07 -51.32
C PRO A 60 23.11 17.85 -51.12
N SER A 61 22.48 17.06 -52.00
CA SER A 61 21.05 16.70 -51.90
C SER A 61 20.76 15.80 -50.70
N GLY A 62 21.63 14.84 -50.41
CA GLY A 62 21.48 13.94 -49.25
C GLY A 62 21.74 14.66 -47.92
N GLN A 63 22.69 15.59 -47.88
CA GLN A 63 22.90 16.45 -46.71
C GLN A 63 21.68 17.34 -46.43
N GLN A 64 21.03 17.85 -47.48
CA GLN A 64 19.81 18.65 -47.33
C GLN A 64 18.62 17.80 -46.83
N GLN A 65 18.48 16.58 -47.34
CA GLN A 65 17.45 15.65 -46.87
C GLN A 65 17.62 15.31 -45.38
N LEU A 66 18.85 15.07 -44.92
CA LEU A 66 19.12 14.85 -43.49
C LEU A 66 18.79 16.05 -42.61
N LYS A 67 19.16 17.26 -43.04
CA LYS A 67 18.82 18.50 -42.32
C LYS A 67 17.30 18.65 -42.19
N ASN A 68 16.55 18.35 -43.24
CA ASN A 68 15.08 18.40 -43.21
C ASN A 68 14.51 17.37 -42.23
N ILE A 69 15.00 16.12 -42.24
CA ILE A 69 14.55 15.07 -41.32
C ILE A 69 14.84 15.44 -39.86
N LEU A 70 16.05 15.93 -39.57
CA LEU A 70 16.44 16.37 -38.22
C LEU A 70 15.59 17.54 -37.73
N LEU A 71 15.30 18.50 -38.61
CA LEU A 71 14.45 19.65 -38.29
C LEU A 71 13.01 19.21 -37.94
N ILE A 72 12.45 18.26 -38.71
CA ILE A 72 11.12 17.71 -38.45
C ILE A 72 11.09 16.96 -37.11
N ALA A 73 12.12 16.15 -36.82
CA ALA A 73 12.23 15.42 -35.56
C ALA A 73 12.31 16.37 -34.34
N GLU A 74 13.09 17.44 -34.46
CA GLU A 74 13.23 18.45 -33.39
C GLU A 74 11.92 19.25 -33.19
N ALA A 75 11.25 19.63 -34.27
CA ALA A 75 9.94 20.27 -34.19
C ALA A 75 8.88 19.37 -33.52
N ALA A 76 8.87 18.07 -33.85
CA ALA A 76 7.98 17.10 -33.21
C ALA A 76 8.28 16.94 -31.71
N ARG A 77 9.57 16.91 -31.32
CA ARG A 77 10.00 16.86 -29.92
C ARG A 77 9.53 18.09 -29.14
N ILE A 78 9.69 19.29 -29.71
CA ILE A 78 9.24 20.54 -29.10
C ILE A 78 7.71 20.55 -28.96
N GLY A 79 6.99 20.12 -30.01
CA GLY A 79 5.53 20.01 -29.98
C GLY A 79 5.03 19.08 -28.87
N ALA A 80 5.66 17.92 -28.67
CA ALA A 80 5.31 17.00 -27.60
C ALA A 80 5.52 17.62 -26.20
N ILE A 81 6.65 18.31 -25.99
CA ILE A 81 6.95 19.00 -24.72
C ILE A 81 5.94 20.11 -24.44
N GLN A 82 5.58 20.88 -25.46
CA GLN A 82 4.58 21.95 -25.33
C GLN A 82 3.19 21.38 -25.00
N ALA A 83 2.78 20.29 -25.65
CA ALA A 83 1.52 19.62 -25.37
C ALA A 83 1.46 19.12 -23.91
N VAL A 84 2.52 18.46 -23.44
CA VAL A 84 2.63 18.00 -22.03
C VAL A 84 2.59 19.18 -21.07
N SER A 85 3.32 20.27 -21.36
CA SER A 85 3.32 21.48 -20.52
C SER A 85 1.93 22.13 -20.43
N HIS A 86 1.20 22.19 -21.55
CA HIS A 86 -0.16 22.72 -21.57
C HIS A 86 -1.10 21.84 -20.73
N THR A 87 -1.04 20.52 -20.88
CA THR A 87 -1.84 19.57 -20.10
C THR A 87 -1.56 19.70 -18.60
N ILE A 88 -0.29 19.78 -18.19
CA ILE A 88 0.08 19.97 -16.78
C ILE A 88 -0.50 21.27 -16.22
N LYS A 89 -0.39 22.37 -16.97
CA LYS A 89 -0.95 23.68 -16.56
C LYS A 89 -2.48 23.63 -16.45
N ALA A 90 -3.15 22.96 -17.39
CA ALA A 90 -4.60 22.78 -17.36
C ALA A 90 -5.04 21.95 -16.14
N CYS A 91 -4.39 20.81 -15.89
CA CYS A 91 -4.63 19.97 -14.72
C CYS A 91 -4.38 20.72 -13.40
N ALA A 92 -3.26 21.46 -13.29
CA ALA A 92 -2.94 22.25 -12.12
C ALA A 92 -3.97 23.37 -11.87
N SER A 93 -4.43 24.03 -12.92
CA SER A 93 -5.50 25.03 -12.78
C SER A 93 -6.85 24.39 -12.40
N ALA A 94 -7.15 23.19 -12.88
CA ALA A 94 -8.36 22.46 -12.51
C ALA A 94 -8.30 22.06 -11.03
N LEU A 95 -7.19 21.46 -10.58
CA LEU A 95 -6.95 21.13 -9.17
C LEU A 95 -7.07 22.35 -8.25
N ARG A 96 -6.57 23.52 -8.67
CA ARG A 96 -6.70 24.75 -7.88
C ARG A 96 -8.15 25.26 -7.79
N LYS A 97 -8.94 25.10 -8.85
CA LYS A 97 -10.33 25.60 -8.91
C LYS A 97 -11.33 24.64 -8.25
N GLN A 98 -11.16 23.35 -8.47
CA GLN A 98 -12.11 22.30 -8.09
C GLN A 98 -11.67 21.50 -6.87
N GLY A 99 -10.40 21.59 -6.48
CA GLY A 99 -9.81 20.74 -5.45
C GLY A 99 -9.57 19.32 -5.96
N PHE A 100 -9.40 18.39 -5.02
CA PHE A 100 -9.31 16.96 -5.28
C PHE A 100 -10.18 16.21 -4.28
N ILE A 101 -10.57 14.98 -4.62
CA ILE A 101 -11.33 14.14 -3.71
C ILE A 101 -10.36 13.55 -2.67
N ASN A 102 -10.62 13.82 -1.40
CA ASN A 102 -9.80 13.35 -0.28
C ASN A 102 -10.08 11.86 0.01
N TYR A 103 -9.45 10.98 -0.76
CA TYR A 103 -9.48 9.54 -0.49
C TYR A 103 -8.34 9.12 0.44
N PHE A 104 -8.63 8.17 1.34
CA PHE A 104 -7.58 7.46 2.06
C PHE A 104 -6.87 6.52 1.08
N GLY A 105 -5.62 6.86 0.74
CA GLY A 105 -4.80 6.00 -0.11
C GLY A 105 -4.52 4.64 0.53
N LEU A 106 -4.19 3.64 -0.29
CA LEU A 106 -3.91 2.26 0.16
C LEU A 106 -2.81 2.18 1.24
N GLN A 107 -1.86 3.12 1.22
CA GLN A 107 -0.81 3.25 2.25
C GLN A 107 -1.38 3.43 3.66
N GLN A 108 -2.55 4.04 3.81
CA GLN A 108 -3.21 4.23 5.10
C GLN A 108 -3.76 2.93 5.68
N PHE A 109 -3.98 1.91 4.84
CA PHE A 109 -4.45 0.58 5.24
C PHE A 109 -3.31 -0.42 5.47
N GLY A 110 -2.06 0.04 5.33
CA GLY A 110 -0.84 -0.77 5.42
C GLY A 110 -0.61 -1.57 4.14
N SER A 111 0.65 -1.66 3.71
CA SER A 111 1.08 -2.52 2.59
C SER A 111 1.30 -3.99 3.00
N GLY A 112 0.88 -4.37 4.20
CA GLY A 112 1.04 -5.72 4.74
C GLY A 112 -0.12 -6.64 4.33
N SER A 113 0.14 -7.95 4.34
CA SER A 113 -0.82 -8.98 3.91
C SER A 113 -2.08 -9.10 4.78
N VAL A 114 -2.10 -8.56 6.01
CA VAL A 114 -3.36 -8.38 6.76
C VAL A 114 -3.90 -6.97 6.54
N PRO A 115 -5.08 -6.83 5.93
CA PRO A 115 -5.69 -5.54 5.75
C PRO A 115 -6.11 -4.97 7.11
N THR A 116 -5.48 -3.87 7.48
CA THR A 116 -5.65 -3.20 8.78
C THR A 116 -7.11 -2.77 9.03
N HIS A 117 -7.87 -2.54 7.96
CA HIS A 117 -9.31 -2.25 8.06
C HIS A 117 -10.14 -3.43 8.58
N LEU A 118 -9.74 -4.69 8.34
CA LEU A 118 -10.48 -5.86 8.84
C LEU A 118 -10.35 -5.98 10.36
N ILE A 119 -9.17 -5.65 10.90
CA ILE A 119 -8.95 -5.55 12.35
C ILE A 119 -9.88 -4.49 12.94
N GLY A 120 -9.95 -3.31 12.33
CA GLY A 120 -10.87 -2.24 12.71
C GLY A 120 -12.34 -2.65 12.64
N ALA A 121 -12.76 -3.34 11.59
CA ALA A 121 -14.13 -3.81 11.42
C ALA A 121 -14.52 -4.84 12.49
N SER A 122 -13.65 -5.82 12.77
CA SER A 122 -13.88 -6.78 13.85
C SER A 122 -13.83 -6.12 15.25
N LEU A 123 -13.06 -5.04 15.41
CA LEU A 123 -13.05 -4.24 16.63
C LEU A 123 -14.42 -3.59 16.89
N LEU A 124 -15.04 -3.02 15.84
CA LEU A 124 -16.38 -2.43 15.90
C LEU A 124 -17.47 -3.49 16.20
N ARG A 125 -17.32 -4.70 15.66
CA ARG A 125 -18.24 -5.83 15.90
C ARG A 125 -18.07 -6.49 17.27
N GLY A 126 -17.00 -6.16 18.00
CA GLY A 126 -16.70 -6.77 19.30
C GLY A 126 -16.19 -8.21 19.21
N GLU A 127 -15.65 -8.61 18.07
CA GLU A 127 -15.16 -9.98 17.80
C GLU A 127 -13.72 -10.19 18.31
N TRP A 128 -13.51 -10.09 19.62
CA TRP A 128 -12.17 -10.04 20.22
C TRP A 128 -11.28 -11.26 19.89
N LYS A 129 -11.89 -12.46 19.82
CA LYS A 129 -11.17 -13.70 19.48
C LYS A 129 -10.70 -13.70 18.03
N SER A 130 -11.53 -13.18 17.11
CA SER A 130 -11.20 -13.06 15.69
C SER A 130 -10.01 -12.13 15.48
N ILE A 131 -10.00 -10.98 16.16
CA ILE A 131 -8.90 -10.01 16.09
C ILE A 131 -7.59 -10.64 16.54
N VAL A 132 -7.61 -11.36 17.67
CA VAL A 132 -6.40 -12.04 18.16
C VAL A 132 -5.95 -13.15 17.20
N SER A 133 -6.88 -13.83 16.50
CA SER A 133 -6.53 -14.77 15.43
C SER A 133 -5.83 -14.07 14.27
N MET A 134 -6.36 -12.94 13.80
CA MET A 134 -5.75 -12.16 12.71
C MET A 134 -4.33 -11.67 13.04
N PHE A 135 -4.04 -11.40 14.32
CA PHE A 135 -2.68 -11.10 14.77
C PHE A 135 -1.76 -12.33 14.83
N ARG A 136 -2.30 -13.55 14.84
CA ARG A 136 -1.56 -14.81 14.90
C ARG A 136 -1.30 -15.42 13.54
N ASP A 137 -2.26 -15.29 12.64
CA ASP A 137 -2.25 -16.00 11.36
C ASP A 137 -0.99 -15.63 10.54
N PRO A 138 -0.32 -16.63 9.92
CA PRO A 138 0.80 -16.39 9.02
C PRO A 138 0.34 -15.57 7.83
N ARG A 139 1.23 -14.71 7.33
CA ARG A 139 0.91 -13.77 6.24
C ARG A 139 1.81 -14.02 5.05
N GLU A 140 1.24 -13.91 3.85
CA GLU A 140 1.99 -14.07 2.61
C GLU A 140 2.89 -12.84 2.37
N GLY A 141 4.16 -13.06 1.98
CA GLY A 141 5.12 -11.99 1.73
C GLY A 141 5.73 -11.34 2.98
N GLU A 142 5.52 -11.89 4.19
CA GLU A 142 6.27 -11.48 5.38
C GLU A 142 7.71 -12.02 5.38
N ASN A 143 8.61 -11.30 6.05
CA ASN A 143 10.00 -11.75 6.26
C ASN A 143 10.04 -13.12 6.93
N ASN A 144 10.92 -14.01 6.46
CA ASN A 144 11.07 -15.39 6.96
C ASN A 144 11.15 -15.48 8.51
N VAL A 145 11.84 -14.53 9.17
CA VAL A 145 11.96 -14.47 10.64
C VAL A 145 10.61 -14.34 11.35
N ILE A 146 9.68 -13.57 10.76
CA ILE A 146 8.34 -13.35 11.32
C ILE A 146 7.49 -14.61 11.09
N THR A 147 7.57 -15.18 9.90
CA THR A 147 6.88 -16.44 9.54
C THR A 147 7.27 -17.57 10.49
N GLU A 148 8.57 -17.79 10.72
CA GLU A 148 9.07 -18.79 11.67
C GLU A 148 8.62 -18.52 13.12
N ALA A 149 8.51 -17.25 13.52
CA ALA A 149 8.00 -16.90 14.86
C ALA A 149 6.49 -17.21 15.00
N ARG A 150 5.72 -17.00 13.93
CA ARG A 150 4.28 -17.29 13.86
C ARG A 150 4.00 -18.79 13.83
N GLU A 151 4.85 -19.60 13.21
CA GLU A 151 4.74 -21.07 13.26
C GLU A 151 4.97 -21.61 14.68
N TYR A 152 5.85 -20.97 15.45
CA TYR A 152 6.21 -21.40 16.80
C TYR A 152 5.18 -21.03 17.89
N TYR A 153 4.04 -20.43 17.52
CA TYR A 153 3.04 -19.86 18.45
C TYR A 153 2.46 -20.84 19.48
N LYS A 154 2.69 -22.16 19.32
CA LYS A 154 2.36 -23.17 20.35
C LYS A 154 3.11 -22.92 21.66
N ASP A 155 4.33 -22.38 21.62
CA ASP A 155 5.08 -21.93 22.80
C ASP A 155 5.20 -20.40 22.83
N VAL A 156 4.42 -19.80 23.72
CA VAL A 156 4.37 -18.34 23.94
C VAL A 156 5.76 -17.78 24.31
N ASN A 157 6.59 -18.52 25.04
CA ASN A 157 7.89 -18.02 25.47
C ASN A 157 8.90 -17.99 24.33
N GLY A 158 8.98 -19.07 23.55
CA GLY A 158 9.82 -19.13 22.36
C GLY A 158 9.40 -18.12 21.30
N THR A 159 8.10 -17.94 21.07
CA THR A 159 7.61 -16.94 20.11
C THR A 159 7.99 -15.52 20.51
N LEU A 160 7.89 -15.14 21.79
CA LEU A 160 8.29 -13.81 22.25
C LEU A 160 9.80 -13.53 22.09
N ARG A 161 10.65 -14.56 22.05
CA ARG A 161 12.08 -14.43 21.79
C ARG A 161 12.37 -14.25 20.30
N LYS A 162 11.62 -14.93 19.44
CA LYS A 162 11.77 -14.85 17.97
C LYS A 162 11.13 -13.59 17.36
N LEU A 163 10.06 -13.07 17.97
CA LEU A 163 9.36 -11.90 17.43
C LEU A 163 10.21 -10.62 17.49
N PRO A 164 10.39 -9.91 16.38
CA PRO A 164 11.17 -8.67 16.33
C PRO A 164 10.54 -7.56 17.16
N ARG A 165 11.36 -6.62 17.65
CA ARG A 165 10.95 -5.56 18.59
C ARG A 165 9.92 -4.57 18.02
N HIS A 166 9.88 -4.40 16.70
CA HIS A 166 8.96 -3.45 16.05
C HIS A 166 7.51 -3.96 15.98
N LEU A 167 7.26 -5.26 16.21
CA LEU A 167 5.91 -5.83 16.28
C LEU A 167 5.30 -5.62 17.67
N VAL A 168 5.02 -4.36 18.00
CA VAL A 168 4.57 -3.92 19.34
C VAL A 168 3.23 -4.55 19.71
N SER A 169 2.27 -4.58 18.77
CA SER A 169 0.92 -5.11 18.99
C SER A 169 0.94 -6.61 19.29
N GLU A 170 1.59 -7.40 18.44
CA GLU A 170 1.69 -8.85 18.57
C GLU A 170 2.38 -9.25 19.89
N ARG A 171 3.50 -8.57 20.21
CA ARG A 171 4.23 -8.82 21.46
C ARG A 171 3.41 -8.47 22.70
N ALA A 172 2.69 -7.35 22.67
CA ALA A 172 1.83 -6.93 23.79
C ALA A 172 0.67 -7.91 24.02
N ILE A 173 0.02 -8.35 22.95
CA ILE A 173 -1.06 -9.35 23.00
C ILE A 173 -0.53 -10.66 23.60
N LEU A 174 0.60 -11.17 23.09
CA LEU A 174 1.22 -12.40 23.58
C LEU A 174 1.59 -12.35 25.06
N GLN A 175 2.19 -11.24 25.51
CA GLN A 175 2.53 -11.04 26.91
C GLN A 175 1.30 -11.04 27.82
N CYS A 176 0.17 -10.49 27.36
CA CYS A 176 -1.08 -10.51 28.10
C CYS A 176 -1.70 -11.91 28.14
N LEU A 177 -1.72 -12.60 27.00
CA LEU A 177 -2.26 -13.97 26.90
C LEU A 177 -1.44 -14.98 27.72
N LYS A 178 -0.13 -14.73 27.91
CA LYS A 178 0.71 -15.50 28.83
C LYS A 178 0.21 -15.42 30.28
N LYS A 179 -0.23 -14.24 30.73
CA LYS A 179 -0.67 -14.00 32.11
C LYS A 179 -2.12 -14.44 32.32
N CYS A 180 -2.98 -14.20 31.34
CA CYS A 180 -4.42 -14.46 31.43
C CYS A 180 -4.91 -15.13 30.14
N PRO A 181 -4.79 -16.47 30.01
CA PRO A 181 -5.29 -17.18 28.85
C PRO A 181 -6.83 -17.04 28.77
N GLY A 182 -7.35 -16.74 27.58
CA GLY A 182 -8.79 -16.59 27.33
C GLY A 182 -9.35 -15.18 27.48
N ASN A 183 -8.61 -14.22 28.07
CA ASN A 183 -9.06 -12.83 28.15
C ASN A 183 -8.59 -11.99 26.96
N TYR A 184 -9.23 -12.17 25.80
CA TYR A 184 -8.89 -11.48 24.55
C TYR A 184 -9.11 -9.97 24.61
N LEU A 185 -10.16 -9.52 25.31
CA LEU A 185 -10.45 -8.09 25.47
C LEU A 185 -9.33 -7.37 26.23
N GLN A 186 -8.84 -7.99 27.31
CA GLN A 186 -7.71 -7.43 28.07
C GLN A 186 -6.45 -7.39 27.21
N ALA A 187 -6.18 -8.45 26.43
CA ALA A 187 -5.01 -8.49 25.53
C ALA A 187 -5.02 -7.33 24.51
N LEU A 188 -6.18 -7.00 23.94
CA LEU A 188 -6.31 -5.86 23.03
C LEU A 188 -6.16 -4.51 23.75
N LYS A 189 -6.63 -4.39 24.99
CA LYS A 189 -6.49 -3.15 25.78
C LYS A 189 -5.03 -2.80 26.12
N VAL A 190 -4.13 -3.80 26.17
CA VAL A 190 -2.69 -3.58 26.40
C VAL A 190 -2.03 -2.84 25.23
N ILE A 191 -2.59 -2.93 24.02
CA ILE A 191 -2.06 -2.21 22.86
C ILE A 191 -2.15 -0.69 23.11
N PRO A 192 -1.08 0.07 22.80
CA PRO A 192 -1.07 1.53 22.91
C PRO A 192 -2.31 2.17 22.27
N LYS A 193 -2.90 3.16 22.96
CA LYS A 193 -4.13 3.83 22.51
C LYS A 193 -4.01 4.36 21.09
N ALA A 194 -2.85 4.92 20.72
CA ALA A 194 -2.60 5.46 19.39
C ALA A 194 -2.81 4.41 18.28
N LEU A 195 -2.26 3.21 18.45
CA LEU A 195 -2.42 2.12 17.48
C LEU A 195 -3.89 1.68 17.40
N ARG A 196 -4.56 1.50 18.55
CA ARG A 196 -5.98 1.15 18.58
C ARG A 196 -6.89 2.17 17.89
N MET A 197 -6.60 3.46 18.07
CA MET A 197 -7.35 4.53 17.41
C MET A 197 -7.16 4.50 15.89
N MET A 198 -5.96 4.20 15.41
CA MET A 198 -5.71 4.04 13.98
C MET A 198 -6.48 2.85 13.41
N GLU A 199 -6.47 1.70 14.08
CA GLU A 199 -7.27 0.53 13.67
C GLU A 199 -8.77 0.85 13.60
N TYR A 200 -9.28 1.54 14.62
CA TYR A 200 -10.68 1.96 14.69
C TYR A 200 -11.05 2.89 13.53
N GLN A 201 -10.24 3.92 13.29
CA GLN A 201 -10.46 4.87 12.19
C GLN A 201 -10.47 4.15 10.84
N ARG A 202 -9.51 3.25 10.60
CA ARG A 202 -9.43 2.47 9.35
C ARG A 202 -10.62 1.54 9.14
N GLY A 203 -11.13 0.92 10.21
CA GLY A 203 -12.33 0.08 10.13
C GLY A 203 -13.58 0.88 9.79
N MET A 204 -13.72 2.08 10.36
CA MET A 204 -14.88 2.95 10.11
C MET A 204 -15.05 3.30 8.63
N TRP A 205 -13.96 3.49 7.88
CA TRP A 205 -14.00 3.82 6.44
C TRP A 205 -14.42 2.66 5.53
N VAL A 206 -14.47 1.42 6.04
CA VAL A 206 -14.72 0.20 5.23
C VAL A 206 -16.06 -0.47 5.59
N VAL A 207 -16.68 -0.08 6.71
CA VAL A 207 -17.90 -0.73 7.22
C VAL A 207 -19.19 -0.08 6.68
N GLU A 208 -19.10 0.94 5.83
CA GLU A 208 -20.24 1.55 5.10
C GLU A 208 -20.31 1.14 3.62
#